data_AF-A0A329LL22-F1
#
_entry.id   AF-A0A329LL22-F1
#
_cell.length_a   1.000
_cell.length_b   1.000
_cell.length_c   1.000
_cell.angle_alpha   90.00
_cell.angle_beta   90.00
_cell.angle_gamma   90.00
#
_symmetry.space_group_name_H-M   'P 1'
#
loop_
_entity.id
_entity.type
_entity.pdbx_description
1 polymer ?
#
loop_
_entity_poly.entity_id
_entity_poly.type
_entity_poly.pdbx_seq_one_letter_code
_entity_poly.pdbx_strand_id
1 'polypeptide(L)'
;MSDEKIYNFAAIDAGAEEIQSAVAQTETLLHEGKSSLTTLATVWGGEGSEAYQAVQMRWDSTSTELNAALKNLAIAVAEAGGTGGVMANAERCISGSFGG
;
A
#
# COMPACT_ATOMS: atom_id res chain seq x y z
N MET A 1 -26.13 29.27 6.62
CA MET A 1 -25.05 28.94 5.67
C MET A 1 -24.31 27.77 6.28
N SER A 2 -24.74 26.55 5.96
CA SER A 2 -23.98 25.37 6.35
C SER A 2 -22.92 25.19 5.27
N ASP A 3 -21.65 25.31 5.65
CA ASP A 3 -20.54 24.88 4.81
C ASP A 3 -20.72 23.38 4.55
N GLU A 4 -21.41 23.05 3.47
CA GLU A 4 -21.40 21.71 2.91
C GLU A 4 -19.97 21.49 2.42
N LYS A 5 -19.15 20.81 3.24
CA LYS A 5 -17.86 20.29 2.78
C LYS A 5 -18.19 19.29 1.68
N ILE A 6 -18.20 19.76 0.43
CA ILE A 6 -18.20 18.91 -0.75
C ILE A 6 -16.86 18.18 -0.74
N TYR A 7 -16.81 17.03 -0.08
CA TYR A 7 -15.71 16.11 -0.22
C TYR A 7 -15.78 15.60 -1.66
N ASN A 8 -14.73 15.81 -2.44
CA ASN A 8 -14.65 15.27 -3.78
C ASN A 8 -14.33 13.76 -3.68
N PHE A 9 -15.34 12.96 -3.31
CA PHE A 9 -15.22 11.53 -3.09
C PHE A 9 -14.67 10.81 -4.33
N ALA A 10 -15.04 11.26 -5.52
CA ALA A 10 -14.50 10.74 -6.78
C ALA A 10 -12.97 10.92 -6.88
N ALA A 11 -12.42 12.03 -6.37
CA ALA A 11 -10.97 12.23 -6.33
C ALA A 11 -10.30 11.37 -5.24
N ILE A 12 -10.99 11.06 -4.14
CA ILE A 12 -10.45 10.18 -3.10
C ILE A 12 -10.43 8.73 -3.61
N ASP A 13 -11.50 8.28 -4.27
CA ASP A 13 -11.58 6.96 -4.91
C ASP A 13 -10.50 6.80 -5.99
N ALA A 14 -10.32 7.80 -6.87
CA ALA A 14 -9.25 7.78 -7.87
C ALA A 14 -7.85 7.72 -7.24
N GLY A 15 -7.60 8.53 -6.20
CA GLY A 15 -6.34 8.46 -5.46
C GLY A 15 -6.13 7.12 -4.75
N ALA A 16 -7.21 6.45 -4.34
CA ALA A 16 -7.14 5.12 -3.75
C ALA A 16 -6.73 4.04 -4.74
N GLU A 17 -7.28 4.07 -5.96
CA GLU A 17 -6.89 3.17 -7.05
C GLU A 17 -5.42 3.39 -7.45
N GLU A 18 -4.98 4.64 -7.54
CA GLU A 18 -3.58 4.99 -7.83
C GLU A 18 -2.62 4.42 -6.77
N ILE A 19 -2.96 4.56 -5.48
CA ILE A 19 -2.16 4.00 -4.38
C ILE A 19 -2.11 2.48 -4.47
N GLN A 20 -3.24 1.80 -4.71
CA GLN A 20 -3.25 0.34 -4.86
C GLN A 20 -2.35 -0.12 -6.02
N SER A 21 -2.39 0.59 -7.15
CA SER A 21 -1.51 0.33 -8.29
C SER A 21 -0.03 0.53 -7.94
N ALA A 22 0.31 1.59 -7.21
CA ALA A 22 1.68 1.86 -6.76
C ALA A 22 2.18 0.80 -5.77
N VAL A 23 1.31 0.30 -4.88
CA VAL A 23 1.62 -0.81 -3.96
C VAL A 23 1.97 -2.08 -4.76
N ALA A 24 1.14 -2.46 -5.72
CA ALA A 24 1.38 -3.66 -6.55
C ALA A 24 2.67 -3.56 -7.38
N GLN A 25 2.94 -2.37 -7.95
CA GLN A 25 4.20 -2.10 -8.64
C GLN A 25 5.41 -2.24 -7.70
N THR A 26 5.29 -1.74 -6.46
CA THR A 26 6.38 -1.85 -5.48
C THR A 26 6.62 -3.30 -5.06
N GLU A 27 5.57 -4.10 -4.83
CA GLU A 27 5.71 -5.54 -4.55
C GLU A 27 6.45 -6.27 -5.69
N THR A 28 6.16 -5.91 -6.94
CA THR A 28 6.85 -6.45 -8.12
C THR A 28 8.33 -6.07 -8.11
N LEU A 29 8.66 -4.80 -7.90
CA LEU A 29 10.05 -4.32 -7.84
C LEU A 29 10.84 -4.98 -6.70
N LEU A 30 10.21 -5.24 -5.55
CA LEU A 30 10.85 -5.94 -4.44
C LEU A 30 11.16 -7.40 -4.79
N HIS A 31 10.28 -8.06 -5.54
CA HIS A 31 10.54 -9.40 -6.05
C HIS A 31 11.69 -9.41 -7.08
N GLU A 32 11.69 -8.46 -8.01
CA GLU A 32 12.76 -8.30 -9.01
C GLU A 32 14.12 -8.02 -8.36
N GLY A 33 14.15 -7.17 -7.33
CA GLY A 33 15.36 -6.90 -6.56
C GLY A 33 15.89 -8.13 -5.83
N LYS A 34 15.01 -8.97 -5.28
CA LYS A 34 15.40 -10.26 -4.67
C LYS A 34 15.99 -11.23 -5.71
N SER A 35 15.41 -11.28 -6.91
CA SER A 35 15.94 -12.09 -8.02
C SER A 35 17.32 -11.60 -8.47
N SER A 36 17.48 -10.27 -8.58
CA SER A 36 18.76 -9.65 -8.91
C SER A 36 19.84 -9.97 -7.86
N LEU A 37 19.48 -9.93 -6.56
CA LEU A 37 20.40 -10.29 -5.48
C LEU A 37 20.83 -11.76 -5.58
N THR A 38 19.89 -12.67 -5.86
CA THR A 38 20.21 -14.09 -6.10
C THR A 38 21.19 -14.26 -7.26
N THR A 39 21.04 -13.48 -8.32
CA THR A 39 21.98 -13.50 -9.46
C THR A 39 23.37 -13.03 -9.04
N LEU A 40 23.45 -11.95 -8.26
CA LEU A 40 24.71 -11.42 -7.73
C LEU A 40 25.41 -12.37 -6.74
N ALA A 41 24.67 -13.28 -6.10
CA ALA A 41 25.25 -14.33 -5.25
C ALA A 41 26.32 -15.11 -6.01
N THR A 42 26.11 -15.40 -7.29
CA THR A 42 27.07 -16.14 -8.13
C THR A 42 28.40 -15.41 -8.31
N VAL A 43 28.41 -14.07 -8.23
CA VAL A 43 29.60 -13.23 -8.37
C VAL A 43 30.31 -13.02 -7.03
N TRP A 44 29.54 -12.92 -5.94
CA TRP A 44 30.07 -12.60 -4.60
C TRP A 44 30.47 -13.82 -3.76
N GLY A 45 30.48 -15.02 -4.35
CA GLY A 45 30.93 -16.27 -3.71
C GLY A 45 29.80 -17.17 -3.16
N GLY A 46 28.56 -16.89 -3.54
CA GLY A 46 27.39 -17.71 -3.21
C GLY A 46 26.88 -17.55 -1.78
N GLU A 47 26.05 -18.50 -1.34
CA GLU A 47 25.43 -18.50 -0.01
C GLU A 47 26.43 -18.54 1.15
N GLY A 48 27.68 -18.97 0.92
CA GLY A 48 28.73 -19.00 1.94
C GLY A 48 29.42 -17.65 2.19
N SER A 49 29.12 -16.63 1.40
CA SER A 49 29.73 -15.31 1.53
C SER A 49 29.05 -14.48 2.62
N GLU A 50 29.80 -14.07 3.66
CA GLU A 50 29.29 -13.20 4.73
C GLU A 50 28.71 -11.89 4.19
N ALA A 51 29.36 -11.31 3.18
CA ALA A 51 28.89 -10.07 2.56
C ALA A 51 27.54 -10.27 1.84
N TYR A 52 27.36 -11.38 1.13
CA TYR A 52 26.09 -11.73 0.49
C TYR A 52 25.00 -11.95 1.53
N GLN A 53 25.27 -12.75 2.57
CA GLN A 53 24.32 -13.01 3.65
C GLN A 53 23.87 -11.71 4.35
N ALA A 54 24.79 -10.80 4.63
CA ALA A 54 24.47 -9.51 5.23
C ALA A 54 23.51 -8.67 4.35
N VAL A 55 23.77 -8.62 3.04
CA VAL A 55 22.91 -7.88 2.10
C VAL A 55 21.55 -8.57 1.96
N GLN A 56 21.52 -9.90 1.90
CA GLN A 56 20.28 -10.67 1.79
C GLN A 56 19.38 -10.51 3.03
N MET A 57 19.95 -10.59 4.24
CA MET A 57 19.20 -10.33 5.47
C MET A 57 18.63 -8.92 5.50
N ARG A 58 19.44 -7.92 5.13
CA ARG A 58 19.00 -6.52 5.09
C ARG A 58 17.89 -6.31 4.06
N TRP A 59 18.02 -6.90 2.88
CA TRP A 59 17.02 -6.83 1.82
C TRP A 59 15.70 -7.44 2.29
N ASP A 60 15.72 -8.66 2.83
CA ASP A 60 14.51 -9.36 3.27
C ASP A 60 13.81 -8.61 4.41
N SER A 61 14.57 -8.08 5.38
CA SER A 61 14.01 -7.25 6.46
C SER A 61 13.34 -5.99 5.92
N THR A 62 14.05 -5.22 5.10
CA THR A 62 13.57 -3.92 4.59
C THR A 62 12.38 -4.11 3.66
N SER A 63 12.41 -5.13 2.80
CA SER A 63 11.32 -5.46 1.87
C SER A 63 10.06 -5.90 2.63
N THR A 64 10.22 -6.67 3.70
CA THR A 64 9.10 -7.09 4.55
C THR A 64 8.44 -5.90 5.23
N GLU A 65 9.24 -5.01 5.81
CA GLU A 65 8.75 -3.79 6.46
C GLU A 65 8.03 -2.88 5.47
N LEU A 66 8.61 -2.66 4.29
CA LEU A 66 7.99 -1.86 3.24
C LEU A 66 6.66 -2.45 2.77
N ASN A 67 6.61 -3.77 2.51
CA ASN A 67 5.37 -4.45 2.14
C ASN A 67 4.29 -4.32 3.23
N ALA A 68 4.66 -4.42 4.49
CA ALA A 68 3.72 -4.21 5.59
C ALA A 68 3.19 -2.77 5.62
N ALA A 69 4.07 -1.78 5.46
CA ALA A 69 3.69 -0.37 5.41
C ALA A 69 2.75 -0.06 4.23
N LEU A 70 3.03 -0.61 3.05
CA LEU A 70 2.22 -0.44 1.85
C LEU A 70 0.83 -1.08 1.98
N LYS A 71 0.74 -2.27 2.60
CA LYS A 71 -0.55 -2.90 2.90
C LYS A 71 -1.37 -2.09 3.89
N ASN A 72 -0.73 -1.57 4.94
CA ASN A 72 -1.38 -0.68 5.89
C ASN A 72 -1.87 0.61 5.23
N LEU A 73 -1.08 1.19 4.32
CA LEU A 73 -1.47 2.35 3.53
C LEU A 73 -2.69 2.04 2.65
N ALA A 74 -2.69 0.91 1.94
CA ALA A 74 -3.82 0.50 1.11
C ALA A 74 -5.12 0.34 1.93
N ILE A 75 -5.04 -0.24 3.13
CA ILE A 75 -6.19 -0.36 4.05
C ILE A 75 -6.68 1.03 4.48
N ALA A 76 -5.79 1.89 4.97
CA ALA A 76 -6.16 3.22 5.45
C ALA A 76 -6.82 4.07 4.35
N VAL A 77 -6.34 3.92 3.11
CA VAL A 77 -6.87 4.62 1.95
C VAL A 77 -8.22 4.06 1.52
N ALA A 78 -8.42 2.73 1.56
CA ALA A 78 -9.72 2.11 1.32
C ALA A 78 -10.76 2.54 2.38
N GLU A 79 -10.35 2.69 3.64
CA GLU A 79 -11.19 3.22 4.72
C GLU A 79 -11.57 4.69 4.52
N ALA A 80 -10.66 5.49 3.95
CA ALA A 80 -10.85 6.92 3.72
C ALA A 80 -11.64 7.27 2.45
N GLY A 81 -11.47 6.49 1.36
CA GLY A 81 -12.02 6.81 0.04
C GLY A 81 -13.32 6.11 -0.34
N GLY A 82 -13.50 4.85 0.03
CA GLY A 82 -14.47 4.00 -0.64
C GLY A 82 -15.95 4.35 -0.40
N THR A 83 -16.73 4.24 -1.49
CA THR A 83 -18.20 4.10 -1.55
C THR A 83 -18.79 2.96 -0.67
N GLY A 84 -17.95 2.17 0.01
CA GLY A 84 -18.30 1.14 0.99
C GLY A 84 -17.63 1.28 2.38
N GLY A 85 -16.86 2.35 2.63
CA GLY A 85 -16.20 2.62 3.91
C GLY A 85 -17.07 3.38 4.92
N VAL A 86 -16.52 3.66 6.11
CA VAL A 86 -17.21 4.32 7.25
C VAL A 86 -17.93 5.61 6.83
N MET A 87 -17.40 6.35 5.85
CA MET A 87 -18.00 7.57 5.31
C MET A 87 -19.28 7.32 4.49
N ALA A 88 -19.30 6.32 3.60
CA ALA A 88 -20.51 5.97 2.84
C ALA A 88 -21.65 5.44 3.74
N ASN A 89 -21.29 4.77 4.84
CA ASN A 89 -22.26 4.39 5.87
C ASN A 89 -22.71 5.59 6.73
N ALA A 90 -21.82 6.53 7.04
CA ALA A 90 -22.18 7.77 7.73
C ALA A 90 -23.18 8.61 6.90
N GLU A 91 -22.97 8.77 5.60
CA GLU A 91 -23.90 9.48 4.71
C GLU A 91 -25.26 8.80 4.60
N ARG A 92 -25.28 7.46 4.49
CA ARG A 92 -26.53 6.69 4.44
C ARG A 92 -27.31 6.79 5.75
N CYS A 93 -26.63 6.83 6.89
CA CYS A 93 -27.24 6.98 8.22
C CYS A 93 -27.76 8.42 8.44
N ILE A 94 -27.00 9.44 8.02
CA ILE A 94 -27.38 10.85 8.08
C ILE A 94 -28.58 11.13 7.18
N SER A 95 -28.55 10.68 5.91
CA SER A 95 -29.66 10.83 4.96
C SER A 95 -30.96 10.17 5.46
N GLY A 96 -30.84 9.00 6.11
CA GLY A 96 -31.98 8.33 6.76
C GLY A 96 -32.54 9.05 8.00
N SER A 97 -31.75 9.91 8.66
CA SER A 97 -32.17 10.65 9.86
C SER A 97 -32.91 11.96 9.56
N PHE A 98 -32.78 12.52 8.35
CA PHE A 98 -33.41 13.78 7.95
C PHE A 98 -34.62 13.60 7.01
N GLY A 99 -34.92 12.36 6.62
CA GLY A 99 -36.05 12.00 5.74
C GLY A 99 -37.30 11.46 6.45
N GLY A 100 -37.41 11.61 7.77
CA GLY A 100 -38.56 11.20 8.60
C GLY A 100 -39.36 12.38 9.13
#